data_AF-W2JY82-F1
#
_entry.id   AF-W2JY82-F1
#
_cell.length_a   1.000
_cell.length_b   1.000
_cell.length_c   1.000
_cell.angle_alpha   90.00
_cell.angle_beta   90.00
_cell.angle_gamma   90.00
#
_symmetry.space_group_name_H-M   'P 1'
#
loop_
_entity.id
_entity.type
_entity.pdbx_description
1 polymer ?
#
loop_
_entity_poly.entity_id
_entity_poly.type
_entity_poly.pdbx_seq_one_letter_code
_entity_poly.pdbx_strand_id
1 'polypeptide(L)'
;MPNTKVPASKPPTKDRSSSSVALKLLPVVVVVLAVAGGWFIHQGKDYDVMALNLMRDTGLLPQVPSSVLNTSRVLPNKYVTDLVKIEPRHLVSELKCNDSDYTATTLFDGKVFHVTEPMEAEKPMANDRVFFMLNGANDGVYVSWNGDFECVGKAAGVAAAWLGADRDVMVNGVRLYNQMGWPVRNEKELRETKNIVHVLLDFQLWQWPGIKKGYKYVLEDGVTLTTVGMSPKVFDVEYFFNQEEADKVIEIGSPKLGRSTIQGKNASKVVSEVRTSHTAFLPDSFFVRDFRARSARVARLPSSSYAGRLQLVRYNAGEFYRKHLDTYASRQFLPKGADHKFGVKAYKEWANWAANKIRELSTQREIPE
;
A
#
# COMPACT_ATOMS: atom_id res chain seq x y z
N MET A 1 -0.47 -61.53 -4.61
CA MET A 1 0.21 -60.44 -3.85
C MET A 1 -0.65 -59.19 -3.92
N PRO A 2 -0.78 -58.44 -2.82
CA PRO A 2 -2.03 -57.78 -2.48
C PRO A 2 -2.15 -56.36 -3.02
N ASN A 3 -3.38 -56.08 -3.42
CA ASN A 3 -3.95 -54.81 -3.80
C ASN A 3 -4.01 -53.88 -2.57
N THR A 4 -3.14 -52.87 -2.48
CA THR A 4 -3.11 -51.94 -1.35
C THR A 4 -3.69 -50.61 -1.79
N LYS A 5 -4.95 -50.36 -1.40
CA LYS A 5 -5.64 -49.08 -1.57
C LYS A 5 -4.89 -47.98 -0.82
N VAL A 6 -4.49 -46.93 -1.54
CA VAL A 6 -4.02 -45.68 -0.93
C VAL A 6 -5.24 -44.96 -0.32
N PRO A 7 -5.23 -44.61 0.98
CA PRO A 7 -6.32 -43.83 1.57
C PRO A 7 -6.25 -42.39 1.07
N ALA A 8 -7.38 -41.87 0.58
CA ALA A 8 -7.54 -40.47 0.26
C ALA A 8 -7.29 -39.61 1.52
N SER A 9 -6.24 -38.80 1.50
CA SER A 9 -5.96 -37.82 2.54
C SER A 9 -7.06 -36.75 2.52
N LYS A 10 -7.80 -36.63 3.64
CA LYS A 10 -8.73 -35.51 3.86
C LYS A 10 -7.99 -34.18 3.75
N PRO A 11 -8.59 -33.14 3.14
CA PRO A 11 -7.97 -31.82 3.08
C PRO A 11 -7.84 -31.26 4.51
N PRO A 12 -6.75 -30.54 4.83
CA PRO A 12 -6.56 -29.95 6.14
C PRO A 12 -7.66 -28.92 6.41
N THR A 13 -8.36 -29.10 7.52
CA THR A 13 -9.27 -28.12 8.12
C THR A 13 -8.49 -26.83 8.37
N LYS A 14 -8.92 -25.75 7.70
CA LYS A 14 -8.40 -24.40 7.90
C LYS A 14 -8.68 -23.93 9.33
N ASP A 15 -7.64 -23.81 10.15
CA ASP A 15 -7.68 -22.88 11.27
C ASP A 15 -7.71 -21.46 10.71
N ARG A 16 -8.90 -20.85 10.76
CA ARG A 16 -9.10 -19.43 10.47
C ARG A 16 -8.48 -18.61 11.60
N SER A 17 -7.21 -18.28 11.46
CA SER A 17 -6.56 -17.22 12.23
C SER A 17 -6.39 -15.98 11.37
N SER A 18 -6.69 -14.82 11.97
CA SER A 18 -6.55 -13.45 11.44
C SER A 18 -7.71 -12.89 10.60
N SER A 19 -8.82 -12.57 11.27
CA SER A 19 -9.72 -11.47 10.87
C SER A 19 -10.25 -10.74 12.10
N SER A 20 -9.39 -10.41 13.07
CA SER A 20 -9.87 -10.17 14.44
C SER A 20 -10.37 -8.76 14.75
N VAL A 21 -10.21 -7.75 13.87
CA VAL A 21 -10.69 -6.39 14.17
C VAL A 21 -12.04 -6.09 13.53
N ALA A 22 -12.21 -6.39 12.23
CA ALA A 22 -13.47 -6.20 11.51
C ALA A 22 -14.62 -7.05 12.10
N LEU A 23 -14.33 -8.30 12.52
CA LEU A 23 -15.33 -9.17 13.14
C LEU A 23 -15.67 -8.76 14.59
N LYS A 24 -14.76 -8.07 15.30
CA LYS A 24 -14.99 -7.62 16.68
C LYS A 24 -15.77 -6.30 16.76
N LEU A 25 -15.70 -5.47 15.72
CA LEU A 25 -16.47 -4.23 15.62
C LEU A 25 -17.87 -4.45 15.02
N LEU A 26 -18.08 -5.53 14.27
CA LEU A 26 -19.37 -5.88 13.68
C LEU A 26 -20.53 -5.91 14.72
N PRO A 27 -20.39 -6.53 15.90
CA PRO A 27 -21.46 -6.56 16.90
C PRO A 27 -21.77 -5.16 17.47
N VAL A 28 -20.74 -4.33 17.66
CA VAL A 28 -20.91 -2.96 18.18
C VAL A 28 -21.60 -2.09 17.14
N VAL A 29 -21.19 -2.18 15.87
CA VAL A 29 -21.84 -1.47 14.77
C VAL A 29 -23.29 -1.95 14.59
N VAL A 30 -23.54 -3.25 14.67
CA VAL A 30 -24.90 -3.82 14.60
C VAL A 30 -25.76 -3.37 15.78
N VAL A 31 -25.21 -3.31 17.00
CA VAL A 31 -25.94 -2.84 18.19
C VAL A 31 -26.21 -1.34 18.11
N VAL A 32 -25.24 -0.53 17.67
CA VAL A 32 -25.43 0.91 17.45
C VAL A 32 -26.49 1.17 16.37
N LEU A 33 -26.43 0.43 15.26
CA LEU A 33 -27.43 0.50 14.18
C LEU A 33 -28.81 0.01 14.63
N ALA A 34 -28.89 -1.00 15.50
CA ALA A 34 -30.15 -1.54 16.02
C ALA A 34 -30.80 -0.63 17.07
N VAL A 35 -30.01 -0.05 17.98
CA VAL A 35 -30.49 0.88 19.01
C VAL A 35 -30.90 2.22 18.37
N ALA A 36 -30.12 2.72 17.41
CA ALA A 36 -30.51 3.89 16.61
C ALA A 36 -31.71 3.58 15.72
N GLY A 37 -31.74 2.41 15.07
CA GLY A 37 -32.87 1.96 14.24
C GLY A 37 -34.18 1.92 15.03
N GLY A 38 -34.20 1.29 16.20
CA GLY A 38 -35.41 1.18 17.03
C GLY A 38 -35.97 2.51 17.52
N TRP A 39 -35.12 3.47 17.89
CA TRP A 39 -35.57 4.77 18.40
C TRP A 39 -35.99 5.74 17.27
N PHE A 40 -35.38 5.62 16.10
CA PHE A 40 -35.60 6.57 15.00
C PHE A 40 -36.57 6.08 13.93
N ILE A 41 -36.88 4.77 13.81
CA ILE A 41 -38.00 4.19 12.99
C ILE A 41 -39.32 4.90 13.31
N HIS A 42 -39.43 5.44 14.51
CA HIS A 42 -40.55 6.22 14.96
C HIS A 42 -40.60 7.69 14.46
N GLN A 43 -39.51 8.24 13.91
CA GLN A 43 -39.38 9.67 13.54
C GLN A 43 -39.27 9.95 12.03
N GLY A 44 -39.32 8.92 11.16
CA GLY A 44 -39.35 9.12 9.70
C GLY A 44 -38.12 9.79 9.08
N LYS A 45 -36.98 9.81 9.78
CA LYS A 45 -35.71 10.37 9.29
C LYS A 45 -34.84 9.30 8.63
N ASP A 46 -34.00 9.72 7.69
CA ASP A 46 -33.14 8.84 6.90
C ASP A 46 -32.05 8.18 7.80
N TYR A 47 -32.22 6.89 8.12
CA TYR A 47 -31.32 6.12 9.00
C TYR A 47 -29.87 6.22 8.60
N ASP A 48 -29.62 6.22 7.29
CA ASP A 48 -28.27 6.20 6.73
C ASP A 48 -27.52 7.49 7.08
N VAL A 49 -28.15 8.65 6.90
CA VAL A 49 -27.57 9.95 7.26
C VAL A 49 -27.27 10.02 8.76
N MET A 50 -28.17 9.50 9.59
CA MET A 50 -28.02 9.55 11.05
C MET A 50 -26.96 8.58 11.57
N ALA A 51 -26.91 7.35 11.07
CA ALA A 51 -25.87 6.40 11.40
C ALA A 51 -24.48 6.93 11.02
N LEU A 52 -24.37 7.55 9.84
CA LEU A 52 -23.15 8.23 9.39
C LEU A 52 -22.75 9.39 10.30
N ASN A 53 -23.69 10.25 10.68
CA ASN A 53 -23.42 11.35 11.61
C ASN A 53 -23.00 10.82 12.99
N LEU A 54 -23.68 9.81 13.52
CA LEU A 54 -23.33 9.19 14.81
C LEU A 54 -21.93 8.56 14.76
N MET A 55 -21.59 7.81 13.71
CA MET A 55 -20.25 7.26 13.52
C MET A 55 -19.19 8.35 13.37
N ARG A 56 -19.50 9.46 12.70
CA ARG A 56 -18.60 10.61 12.58
C ARG A 56 -18.36 11.27 13.93
N ASP A 57 -19.44 11.57 14.65
CA ASP A 57 -19.42 12.33 15.90
C ASP A 57 -18.79 11.50 17.04
N THR A 58 -18.87 10.17 16.96
CA THR A 58 -18.17 9.23 17.87
C THR A 58 -16.75 8.87 17.43
N GLY A 59 -16.28 9.36 16.27
CA GLY A 59 -14.94 9.06 15.75
C GLY A 59 -14.75 7.62 15.24
N LEU A 60 -15.84 6.85 15.10
CA LEU A 60 -15.82 5.47 14.59
C LEU A 60 -15.74 5.42 13.06
N LEU A 61 -16.20 6.46 12.36
CA LEU A 61 -16.30 6.45 10.90
C LEU A 61 -14.97 6.17 10.17
N PRO A 62 -13.80 6.69 10.58
CA PRO A 62 -12.51 6.36 9.98
C PRO A 62 -12.02 4.94 10.30
N GLN A 63 -12.61 4.26 11.28
CA GLN A 63 -12.26 2.90 11.70
C GLN A 63 -13.08 1.84 10.97
N VAL A 64 -14.21 2.23 10.38
CA VAL A 64 -15.06 1.34 9.59
C VAL A 64 -14.49 1.27 8.16
N PRO A 65 -14.17 0.07 7.63
CA PRO A 65 -13.71 -0.07 6.27
C PRO A 65 -14.71 0.52 5.27
N SER A 66 -14.25 1.28 4.27
CA SER A 66 -15.16 1.87 3.26
C SER A 66 -16.05 0.82 2.57
N SER A 67 -15.58 -0.42 2.44
CA SER A 67 -16.37 -1.53 1.87
C SER A 67 -17.61 -1.89 2.70
N VAL A 68 -17.58 -1.69 4.02
CA VAL A 68 -18.72 -1.92 4.92
C VAL A 68 -19.75 -0.79 4.79
N LEU A 69 -19.28 0.44 4.58
CA LEU A 69 -20.12 1.62 4.35
C LEU A 69 -20.90 1.54 3.03
N ASN A 70 -20.51 0.65 2.10
CA ASN A 70 -21.24 0.38 0.84
C ASN A 70 -22.70 -0.07 1.06
N THR A 71 -23.05 -0.50 2.27
CA THR A 71 -24.43 -0.87 2.65
C THR A 71 -25.34 0.34 2.90
N SER A 72 -24.77 1.53 3.09
CA SER A 72 -25.50 2.77 3.30
C SER A 72 -25.88 3.43 1.97
N ARG A 73 -27.03 4.12 1.89
CA ARG A 73 -27.44 4.89 0.71
C ARG A 73 -26.73 6.24 0.58
N VAL A 74 -26.01 6.67 1.63
CA VAL A 74 -25.37 7.98 1.68
C VAL A 74 -23.87 7.81 1.57
N LEU A 75 -23.26 8.40 0.54
CA LEU A 75 -21.81 8.36 0.35
C LEU A 75 -21.13 9.36 1.32
N PRO A 76 -20.38 8.91 2.35
CA PRO A 76 -19.66 9.83 3.24
C PRO A 76 -18.65 10.67 2.48
N ASN A 77 -18.31 11.83 3.02
CA ASN A 77 -17.14 12.57 2.57
C ASN A 77 -15.89 11.70 2.75
N LYS A 78 -15.10 11.50 1.68
CA LYS A 78 -13.91 10.65 1.71
C LYS A 78 -12.86 11.05 2.78
N TYR A 79 -12.85 12.31 3.22
CA TYR A 79 -11.88 12.80 4.20
C TYR A 79 -12.19 12.36 5.64
N VAL A 80 -13.37 11.78 5.87
CA VAL A 80 -13.76 11.21 7.17
C VAL A 80 -13.81 9.67 7.13
N THR A 81 -13.31 9.06 6.06
CA THR A 81 -13.21 7.60 5.92
C THR A 81 -11.75 7.15 5.84
N ASP A 82 -11.55 5.84 5.91
CA ASP A 82 -10.26 5.16 5.72
C ASP A 82 -9.63 5.37 4.33
N LEU A 83 -10.37 5.91 3.34
CA LEU A 83 -9.88 6.12 1.98
C LEU A 83 -8.65 7.06 1.93
N VAL A 84 -8.58 8.03 2.84
CA VAL A 84 -7.45 8.96 2.96
C VAL A 84 -6.51 8.65 4.11
N LYS A 85 -6.78 7.57 4.86
CA LYS A 85 -5.88 7.13 5.92
C LYS A 85 -4.53 6.78 5.30
N ILE A 86 -3.47 7.26 5.93
CA ILE A 86 -2.10 6.93 5.57
C ILE A 86 -1.59 5.98 6.65
N GLU A 87 -1.02 4.86 6.22
CA GLU A 87 -0.36 3.93 7.12
C GLU A 87 0.91 4.55 7.71
N PRO A 88 1.06 4.50 9.04
CA PRO A 88 2.25 4.98 9.72
C PRO A 88 3.50 4.24 9.27
N ARG A 89 4.64 4.93 9.35
CA ARG A 89 5.94 4.38 8.98
C ARG A 89 6.66 3.93 10.23
N HIS A 90 7.24 2.73 10.21
CA HIS A 90 8.02 2.21 11.33
C HIS A 90 9.51 2.19 10.98
N LEU A 91 10.28 3.05 11.62
CA LEU A 91 11.71 3.19 11.41
C LEU A 91 12.46 2.24 12.34
N VAL A 92 13.22 1.31 11.77
CA VAL A 92 14.08 0.42 12.59
C VAL A 92 15.37 1.13 13.01
N SER A 93 15.68 2.27 12.41
CA SER A 93 16.82 3.13 12.80
C SER A 93 16.60 3.88 14.11
N GLU A 94 15.36 3.98 14.60
CA GLU A 94 15.03 4.63 15.88
C GLU A 94 15.12 3.65 17.06
N LEU A 95 15.23 2.35 16.78
CA LEU A 95 15.41 1.31 17.80
C LEU A 95 16.74 1.48 18.53
N LYS A 96 16.72 1.21 19.84
CA LYS A 96 17.88 1.40 20.72
C LYS A 96 18.57 0.07 20.94
N CYS A 97 19.59 -0.19 20.14
CA CYS A 97 20.47 -1.34 20.35
C CYS A 97 21.23 -1.22 21.67
N ASN A 98 20.88 -2.05 22.65
CA ASN A 98 21.50 -2.05 23.98
C ASN A 98 22.83 -2.83 24.02
N ASP A 99 23.19 -3.50 22.93
CA ASP A 99 24.47 -4.18 22.77
C ASP A 99 25.50 -3.20 22.18
N SER A 100 26.41 -2.72 23.04
CA SER A 100 27.49 -1.80 22.69
C SER A 100 28.59 -2.45 21.86
N ASP A 101 28.80 -3.75 22.03
CA ASP A 101 29.90 -4.49 21.42
C ASP A 101 29.52 -5.01 20.04
N TYR A 102 28.21 -5.14 19.78
CA TYR A 102 27.69 -5.50 18.48
C TYR A 102 27.95 -4.44 17.41
N THR A 103 28.73 -4.87 16.42
CA THR A 103 28.98 -4.17 15.16
C THR A 103 28.48 -5.03 14.00
N ALA A 104 27.56 -4.47 13.21
CA ALA A 104 27.07 -5.12 12.01
C ALA A 104 28.14 -5.07 10.90
N THR A 105 28.36 -6.19 10.22
CA THR A 105 29.31 -6.29 9.10
C THR A 105 28.71 -7.14 7.99
N THR A 106 29.08 -6.85 6.74
CA THR A 106 28.70 -7.71 5.63
C THR A 106 29.39 -9.06 5.75
N LEU A 107 28.66 -10.13 5.44
CA LEU A 107 29.17 -11.50 5.44
C LEU A 107 29.57 -11.92 4.03
N PHE A 108 30.33 -13.02 3.92
CA PHE A 108 30.77 -13.60 2.65
C PHE A 108 31.48 -12.58 1.75
N ASP A 109 32.39 -11.80 2.35
CA ASP A 109 33.14 -10.72 1.69
C ASP A 109 32.23 -9.66 1.04
N GLY A 110 31.00 -9.53 1.55
CA GLY A 110 29.98 -8.63 1.03
C GLY A 110 29.48 -8.99 -0.37
N LYS A 111 29.64 -10.26 -0.78
CA LYS A 111 29.06 -10.75 -2.03
C LYS A 111 27.54 -10.56 -2.02
N VAL A 112 27.01 -10.19 -3.18
CA VAL A 112 25.58 -10.08 -3.44
C VAL A 112 25.07 -11.42 -4.00
N PHE A 113 23.92 -11.85 -3.51
CA PHE A 113 23.27 -13.11 -3.87
C PHE A 113 21.86 -12.82 -4.39
N HIS A 114 21.38 -13.69 -5.26
CA HIS A 114 20.00 -13.60 -5.73
C HIS A 114 19.07 -14.16 -4.65
N VAL A 115 17.92 -13.53 -4.43
CA VAL A 115 16.98 -13.84 -3.33
C VAL A 115 16.39 -15.25 -3.39
N THR A 116 16.43 -15.89 -4.56
CA THR A 116 16.05 -17.31 -4.65
C THR A 116 16.93 -18.20 -3.79
N GLU A 117 18.20 -17.85 -3.59
CA GLU A 117 19.13 -18.62 -2.75
C GLU A 117 18.63 -18.71 -1.29
N PRO A 118 18.39 -17.61 -0.56
CA PRO A 118 17.82 -17.71 0.79
C PRO A 118 16.37 -18.21 0.81
N MET A 119 15.57 -17.97 -0.24
CA MET A 119 14.18 -18.45 -0.30
C MET A 119 14.06 -19.97 -0.42
N GLU A 120 14.97 -20.57 -1.20
CA GLU A 120 14.99 -22.01 -1.54
C GLU A 120 15.94 -22.81 -0.62
N ALA A 121 16.59 -22.15 0.35
CA ALA A 121 17.48 -22.80 1.30
C ALA A 121 16.75 -23.87 2.14
N GLU A 122 17.37 -25.05 2.25
CA GLU A 122 16.81 -26.19 3.00
C GLU A 122 16.67 -25.90 4.50
N LYS A 123 17.62 -25.15 5.05
CA LYS A 123 17.66 -24.80 6.47
C LYS A 123 17.32 -23.33 6.64
N PRO A 124 16.46 -22.99 7.63
CA PRO A 124 16.24 -21.60 8.00
C PRO A 124 17.55 -20.89 8.36
N MET A 125 17.58 -19.60 8.08
CA MET A 125 18.68 -18.74 8.49
C MET A 125 18.80 -18.75 10.01
N ALA A 126 20.03 -18.88 10.52
CA ALA A 126 20.28 -18.77 11.95
C ALA A 126 20.11 -17.30 12.39
N ASN A 127 20.02 -17.08 13.71
CA ASN A 127 19.90 -15.75 14.30
C ASN A 127 21.23 -14.97 14.33
N ASP A 128 22.18 -15.36 13.49
CA ASP A 128 23.50 -14.77 13.34
C ASP A 128 23.59 -13.77 12.17
N ARG A 129 22.54 -13.72 11.33
CA ARG A 129 22.51 -12.92 10.12
C ARG A 129 21.10 -12.61 9.62
N VAL A 130 21.01 -11.61 8.77
CA VAL A 130 19.79 -11.25 8.02
C VAL A 130 20.19 -10.98 6.57
N PHE A 131 19.35 -11.40 5.62
CA PHE A 131 19.50 -11.11 4.20
C PHE A 131 18.70 -9.87 3.82
N PHE A 132 19.39 -8.84 3.36
CA PHE A 132 18.81 -7.55 3.03
C PHE A 132 18.88 -7.28 1.53
N MET A 133 17.81 -6.70 0.99
CA MET A 133 17.74 -6.17 -0.38
C MET A 133 17.30 -4.71 -0.34
N LEU A 134 17.56 -3.93 -1.40
CA LEU A 134 16.89 -2.63 -1.56
C LEU A 134 15.48 -2.80 -2.10
N ASN A 135 14.57 -1.90 -1.75
CA ASN A 135 13.15 -1.90 -2.15
C ASN A 135 12.88 -2.42 -3.59
N GLY A 136 12.19 -3.56 -3.69
CA GLY A 136 11.82 -4.20 -4.94
C GLY A 136 12.97 -4.78 -5.77
N ALA A 137 14.18 -4.87 -5.22
CA ALA A 137 15.31 -5.60 -5.80
C ALA A 137 15.20 -7.10 -5.49
N ASN A 138 15.90 -7.91 -6.28
CA ASN A 138 15.99 -9.36 -6.09
C ASN A 138 17.38 -9.80 -5.63
N ASP A 139 18.35 -8.88 -5.64
CA ASP A 139 19.72 -9.14 -5.27
C ASP A 139 20.01 -8.43 -3.96
N GLY A 140 20.66 -9.14 -3.03
CA GLY A 140 20.84 -8.69 -1.66
C GLY A 140 22.14 -9.19 -1.04
N VAL A 141 22.40 -8.73 0.18
CA VAL A 141 23.62 -9.05 0.94
C VAL A 141 23.25 -9.61 2.30
N TYR A 142 24.05 -10.57 2.78
CA TYR A 142 23.97 -11.03 4.16
C TYR A 142 24.74 -10.09 5.07
N VAL A 143 24.13 -9.67 6.17
CA VAL A 143 24.78 -8.87 7.20
C VAL A 143 24.68 -9.59 8.53
N SER A 144 25.75 -9.55 9.32
CA SER A 144 25.76 -10.12 10.67
C SER A 144 24.66 -9.49 11.52
N TRP A 145 24.08 -10.29 12.41
CA TRP A 145 23.05 -9.88 13.37
C TRP A 145 23.26 -10.66 14.67
N ASN A 146 23.12 -9.99 15.81
CA ASN A 146 23.32 -10.59 17.14
C ASN A 146 22.07 -11.31 17.68
N GLY A 147 20.97 -11.35 16.92
CA GLY A 147 19.72 -11.96 17.33
C GLY A 147 18.79 -11.04 18.12
N ASP A 148 19.22 -9.83 18.48
CA ASP A 148 18.38 -8.82 19.15
C ASP A 148 17.74 -7.89 18.11
N PHE A 149 16.41 -7.86 18.07
CA PHE A 149 15.67 -7.04 17.10
C PHE A 149 15.94 -5.55 17.28
N GLU A 150 16.18 -5.07 18.51
CA GLU A 150 16.51 -3.66 18.76
C GLU A 150 17.84 -3.24 18.08
N CYS A 151 18.67 -4.20 17.71
CA CYS A 151 19.92 -4.00 17.00
C CYS A 151 19.82 -4.15 15.46
N VAL A 152 18.65 -4.54 14.93
CA VAL A 152 18.48 -4.78 13.48
C VAL A 152 18.69 -3.51 12.65
N GLY A 153 18.40 -2.33 13.21
CA GLY A 153 18.62 -1.04 12.55
C GLY A 153 20.08 -0.81 12.13
N LYS A 154 21.05 -1.23 12.96
CA LYS A 154 22.48 -1.17 12.63
C LYS A 154 22.79 -2.03 11.39
N ALA A 155 22.27 -3.26 11.34
CA ALA A 155 22.47 -4.17 10.20
C ALA A 155 21.79 -3.65 8.93
N ALA A 156 20.57 -3.15 9.04
CA ALA A 156 19.83 -2.56 7.93
C ALA A 156 20.57 -1.35 7.33
N GLY A 157 21.15 -0.48 8.18
CA GLY A 157 21.98 0.65 7.74
C GLY A 157 23.22 0.21 6.97
N VAL A 158 23.97 -0.78 7.49
CA VAL A 158 25.15 -1.35 6.80
C VAL A 158 24.75 -1.96 5.46
N ALA A 159 23.68 -2.75 5.42
CA ALA A 159 23.18 -3.35 4.19
C ALA A 159 22.77 -2.30 3.15
N ALA A 160 22.00 -1.28 3.55
CA ALA A 160 21.55 -0.23 2.67
C ALA A 160 22.73 0.51 2.04
N ALA A 161 23.69 0.95 2.86
CA ALA A 161 24.91 1.61 2.39
C ALA A 161 25.71 0.71 1.44
N TRP A 162 25.84 -0.58 1.75
CA TRP A 162 26.56 -1.54 0.93
C TRP A 162 25.90 -1.75 -0.45
N LEU A 163 24.57 -1.86 -0.48
CA LEU A 163 23.79 -2.06 -1.70
C LEU A 163 23.62 -0.78 -2.54
N GLY A 164 24.21 0.35 -2.12
CA GLY A 164 24.19 1.61 -2.86
C GLY A 164 22.95 2.47 -2.63
N ALA A 165 22.30 2.36 -1.46
CA ALA A 165 21.28 3.30 -1.03
C ALA A 165 21.83 4.74 -0.98
N ASP A 166 20.97 5.72 -1.29
CA ASP A 166 21.31 7.13 -1.20
C ASP A 166 21.55 7.53 0.27
N ARG A 167 22.80 7.90 0.57
CA ARG A 167 23.24 8.27 1.91
C ARG A 167 22.55 9.53 2.42
N ASP A 168 22.20 10.46 1.53
CA ASP A 168 21.53 11.70 1.91
C ASP A 168 20.08 11.46 2.33
N VAL A 169 19.47 10.36 1.89
CA VAL A 169 18.12 9.94 2.30
C VAL A 169 18.17 9.02 3.52
N MET A 170 19.21 8.21 3.66
CA MET A 170 19.39 7.31 4.81
C MET A 170 19.42 8.03 6.17
N VAL A 171 19.79 9.31 6.21
CA VAL A 171 19.77 10.13 7.44
C VAL A 171 18.37 10.28 8.03
N ASN A 172 17.33 10.10 7.22
CA ASN A 172 15.92 10.11 7.66
C ASN A 172 15.48 8.74 8.20
N GLY A 173 16.38 7.77 8.25
CA GLY A 173 16.14 6.44 8.76
C GLY A 173 15.81 5.39 7.70
N VAL A 174 15.75 4.15 8.17
CA VAL A 174 15.48 2.97 7.32
C VAL A 174 14.31 2.18 7.88
N ARG A 175 13.54 1.57 6.97
CA ARG A 175 12.39 0.72 7.27
C ARG A 175 12.60 -0.67 6.71
N LEU A 176 12.03 -1.67 7.35
CA LEU A 176 12.09 -3.06 6.89
C LEU A 176 10.72 -3.54 6.45
N TYR A 177 10.69 -4.23 5.32
CA TYR A 177 9.50 -4.86 4.77
C TYR A 177 9.83 -6.27 4.30
N ASN A 178 8.84 -7.16 4.34
CA ASN A 178 8.97 -8.50 3.79
C ASN A 178 8.66 -8.53 2.29
N GLN A 179 8.88 -9.68 1.64
CA GLN A 179 8.64 -9.86 0.19
C GLN A 179 7.19 -9.57 -0.26
N MET A 180 6.23 -9.56 0.68
CA MET A 180 4.82 -9.31 0.42
C MET A 180 4.44 -7.83 0.63
N GLY A 181 5.38 -6.96 1.00
CA GLY A 181 5.14 -5.54 1.26
C GLY A 181 4.54 -5.24 2.64
N TRP A 182 4.69 -6.15 3.60
CA TRP A 182 4.29 -5.90 4.99
C TRP A 182 5.49 -5.39 5.81
N PRO A 183 5.28 -4.40 6.69
CA PRO A 183 6.35 -3.89 7.53
C PRO A 183 6.84 -4.95 8.52
N VAL A 184 8.12 -4.90 8.87
CA VAL A 184 8.76 -5.73 9.89
C VAL A 184 9.13 -4.85 11.09
N ARG A 185 8.40 -5.01 12.18
CA ARG A 185 8.39 -4.08 13.33
C ARG A 185 8.88 -4.70 14.63
N ASN A 186 9.01 -6.02 14.66
CA ASN A 186 9.46 -6.77 15.82
C ASN A 186 10.11 -8.08 15.39
N GLU A 187 10.72 -8.76 16.36
CA GLU A 187 11.43 -10.02 16.16
C GLU A 187 10.54 -11.12 15.56
N LYS A 188 9.28 -11.22 16.00
CA LYS A 188 8.33 -12.22 15.50
C LYS A 188 8.07 -12.02 14.00
N GLU A 189 7.81 -10.78 13.58
CA GLU A 189 7.62 -10.44 12.17
C GLU A 189 8.88 -10.72 11.35
N LEU A 190 10.07 -10.40 11.87
CA LEU A 190 11.35 -10.71 11.19
C LEU A 190 11.52 -12.22 10.99
N ARG A 191 11.21 -13.02 12.01
CA ARG A 191 11.27 -14.48 11.93
C ARG A 191 10.29 -15.06 10.91
N GLU A 192 9.08 -14.49 10.82
CA GLU A 192 8.09 -14.87 9.80
C GLU A 192 8.59 -14.62 8.36
N THR A 193 9.50 -13.66 8.18
CA THR A 193 10.18 -13.44 6.90
C THR A 193 11.30 -14.44 6.60
N LYS A 194 11.64 -15.32 7.54
CA LYS A 194 12.87 -16.14 7.52
C LYS A 194 14.15 -15.29 7.43
N ASN A 195 14.13 -14.10 8.04
CA ASN A 195 15.21 -13.10 8.00
C ASN A 195 15.56 -12.64 6.57
N ILE A 196 14.56 -12.58 5.68
CA ILE A 196 14.68 -12.08 4.30
C ILE A 196 13.85 -10.81 4.19
N VAL A 197 14.52 -9.66 4.11
CA VAL A 197 13.85 -8.35 4.17
C VAL A 197 14.37 -7.38 3.13
N HIS A 198 13.53 -6.39 2.82
CA HIS A 198 13.84 -5.24 2.01
C HIS A 198 14.02 -4.01 2.88
N VAL A 199 15.06 -3.24 2.58
CA VAL A 199 15.26 -1.90 3.12
C VAL A 199 14.54 -0.88 2.25
N LEU A 200 13.69 -0.08 2.90
CA LEU A 200 13.01 1.06 2.32
C LEU A 200 13.49 2.34 3.01
N LEU A 201 13.92 3.31 2.21
CA LEU A 201 14.31 4.63 2.68
C LEU A 201 13.10 5.57 2.79
N ASP A 202 13.34 6.77 3.29
CA ASP A 202 12.35 7.83 3.31
C ASP A 202 11.84 8.16 1.88
N PHE A 203 10.58 8.60 1.79
CA PHE A 203 9.83 8.87 0.55
C PHE A 203 9.66 7.71 -0.45
N GLN A 204 10.23 6.53 -0.19
CA GLN A 204 10.01 5.36 -1.05
C GLN A 204 8.66 4.70 -0.76
N LEU A 205 7.91 4.41 -1.82
CA LEU A 205 6.77 3.49 -1.78
C LEU A 205 7.25 2.07 -2.02
N TRP A 206 6.61 1.09 -1.39
CA TRP A 206 6.90 -0.32 -1.62
C TRP A 206 6.83 -0.68 -3.10
N GLN A 207 7.78 -1.49 -3.56
CA GLN A 207 7.76 -2.10 -4.87
C GLN A 207 7.85 -3.62 -4.74
N TRP A 208 6.96 -4.32 -5.42
CA TRP A 208 7.04 -5.77 -5.55
C TRP A 208 8.39 -6.19 -6.13
N PRO A 209 9.14 -7.09 -5.48
CA PRO A 209 10.29 -7.73 -6.10
C PRO A 209 9.80 -8.64 -7.25
N GLY A 210 10.61 -8.77 -8.30
CA GLY A 210 10.25 -9.62 -9.44
C GLY A 210 10.53 -11.10 -9.19
N ILE A 211 11.50 -11.40 -8.31
CA ILE A 211 12.11 -12.71 -8.03
C ILE A 211 12.65 -13.35 -9.31
N LYS A 212 11.79 -13.91 -10.15
CA LYS A 212 12.11 -14.45 -11.47
C LYS A 212 10.86 -14.42 -12.35
N LYS A 213 11.04 -14.42 -13.68
CA LYS A 213 9.89 -14.58 -14.60
C LYS A 213 9.12 -15.86 -14.27
N GLY A 214 7.79 -15.76 -14.28
CA GLY A 214 6.89 -16.84 -13.90
C GLY A 214 6.68 -17.01 -12.39
N TYR A 215 7.39 -16.27 -11.54
CA TYR A 215 7.13 -16.30 -10.09
C TYR A 215 5.72 -15.77 -9.80
N LYS A 216 4.99 -16.43 -8.90
CA LYS A 216 3.62 -16.09 -8.53
C LYS A 216 3.53 -15.66 -7.08
N TYR A 217 2.90 -14.51 -6.84
CA TYR A 217 2.39 -14.10 -5.55
C TYR A 217 0.90 -14.39 -5.48
N VAL A 218 0.44 -15.00 -4.38
CA VAL A 218 -0.99 -15.14 -4.09
C VAL A 218 -1.30 -14.23 -2.91
N LEU A 219 -2.17 -13.25 -3.12
CA LEU A 219 -2.55 -12.28 -2.10
C LEU A 219 -3.67 -12.82 -1.20
N GLU A 220 -3.95 -12.09 -0.12
CA GLU A 220 -4.87 -12.52 0.95
C GLU A 220 -6.33 -12.69 0.46
N ASP A 221 -6.69 -12.04 -0.63
CA ASP A 221 -8.02 -12.07 -1.27
C ASP A 221 -8.10 -13.02 -2.48
N GLY A 222 -7.03 -13.75 -2.78
CA GLY A 222 -6.94 -14.66 -3.92
C GLY A 222 -6.47 -14.02 -5.23
N VAL A 223 -6.23 -12.70 -5.27
CA VAL A 223 -5.57 -12.05 -6.41
C VAL A 223 -4.18 -12.68 -6.60
N THR A 224 -3.84 -13.01 -7.85
CA THR A 224 -2.55 -13.62 -8.19
C THR A 224 -1.73 -12.68 -9.06
N LEU A 225 -0.49 -12.41 -8.65
CA LEU A 225 0.47 -11.61 -9.42
C LEU A 225 1.53 -12.54 -10.02
N THR A 226 1.63 -12.61 -11.34
CA THR A 226 2.66 -13.40 -12.04
C THR A 226 3.70 -12.47 -12.65
N THR A 227 4.97 -12.61 -12.30
CA THR A 227 6.05 -11.80 -12.89
C THR A 227 6.24 -12.15 -14.36
N VAL A 228 6.00 -11.19 -15.26
CA VAL A 228 6.18 -11.37 -16.72
C VAL A 228 7.33 -10.52 -17.28
N GLY A 229 7.70 -9.42 -16.60
CA GLY A 229 8.81 -8.54 -16.96
C GLY A 229 9.70 -8.20 -15.76
N MET A 230 11.01 -8.06 -15.99
CA MET A 230 12.00 -7.70 -14.95
C MET A 230 12.53 -6.26 -15.10
N SER A 231 12.64 -5.74 -16.33
CA SER A 231 13.02 -4.35 -16.60
C SER A 231 12.24 -3.82 -17.81
N PRO A 232 11.13 -3.07 -17.59
CA PRO A 232 10.53 -2.76 -16.30
C PRO A 232 9.96 -4.00 -15.59
N LYS A 233 9.73 -3.90 -14.27
CA LYS A 233 8.97 -4.91 -13.54
C LYS A 233 7.52 -4.88 -14.02
N VAL A 234 7.02 -6.01 -14.51
CA VAL A 234 5.65 -6.15 -15.01
C VAL A 234 5.06 -7.41 -14.42
N PHE A 235 3.87 -7.28 -13.86
CA PHE A 235 3.09 -8.38 -13.29
C PHE A 235 1.79 -8.51 -14.07
N ASP A 236 1.47 -9.74 -14.47
CA ASP A 236 0.12 -10.11 -14.86
C ASP A 236 -0.71 -10.29 -13.58
N VAL A 237 -1.95 -9.80 -13.58
CA VAL A 237 -2.80 -9.72 -12.37
C VAL A 237 -4.11 -10.46 -12.63
N GLU A 238 -4.21 -11.65 -12.07
CA GLU A 238 -5.38 -12.52 -12.19
C GLU A 238 -6.34 -12.27 -11.01
N TYR A 239 -7.65 -12.40 -11.27
CA TYR A 239 -8.72 -12.29 -10.27
C TYR A 239 -8.87 -10.91 -9.57
N PHE A 240 -8.37 -9.83 -10.18
CA PHE A 240 -8.52 -8.47 -9.62
C PHE A 240 -9.96 -7.97 -9.61
N PHE A 241 -10.72 -8.27 -10.67
CA PHE A 241 -12.12 -7.92 -10.84
C PHE A 241 -12.81 -8.99 -11.68
N ASN A 242 -14.14 -9.06 -11.57
CA ASN A 242 -14.95 -10.01 -12.34
C ASN A 242 -15.72 -9.32 -13.49
N GLN A 243 -16.47 -10.12 -14.25
CA GLN A 243 -17.24 -9.62 -15.38
C GLN A 243 -18.37 -8.67 -14.92
N GLU A 244 -19.05 -8.95 -13.81
CA GLU A 244 -20.11 -8.05 -13.32
C GLU A 244 -19.57 -6.66 -12.95
N GLU A 245 -18.39 -6.61 -12.34
CA GLU A 245 -17.69 -5.37 -12.05
C GLU A 245 -17.25 -4.65 -13.33
N ALA A 246 -16.75 -5.39 -14.33
CA ALA A 246 -16.39 -4.83 -15.63
C ALA A 246 -17.60 -4.18 -16.33
N ASP A 247 -18.73 -4.89 -16.38
CA ASP A 247 -19.97 -4.41 -16.99
C ASP A 247 -20.48 -3.16 -16.27
N LYS A 248 -20.39 -3.13 -14.93
CA LYS A 248 -20.75 -1.96 -14.13
C LYS A 248 -19.85 -0.75 -14.39
N VAL A 249 -18.54 -0.95 -14.60
CA VAL A 249 -17.64 0.14 -15.02
C VAL A 249 -18.09 0.71 -16.37
N ILE A 250 -18.43 -0.16 -17.32
CA ILE A 250 -18.89 0.22 -18.66
C ILE A 250 -20.22 0.96 -18.57
N GLU A 251 -21.18 0.47 -17.81
CA GLU A 251 -22.49 1.09 -17.58
C GLU A 251 -22.36 2.52 -17.05
N ILE A 252 -21.56 2.71 -15.98
CA ILE A 252 -21.39 4.01 -15.33
C ILE A 252 -20.60 4.99 -16.22
N GLY A 253 -19.61 4.47 -16.94
CA GLY A 253 -18.64 5.27 -17.70
C GLY A 253 -19.08 5.62 -19.12
N SER A 254 -19.79 4.72 -19.81
CA SER A 254 -20.11 4.87 -21.24
C SER A 254 -20.89 6.15 -21.59
N PRO A 255 -21.92 6.56 -20.82
CA PRO A 255 -22.64 7.81 -21.10
C PRO A 255 -21.79 9.08 -20.97
N LYS A 256 -20.60 8.97 -20.36
CA LYS A 256 -19.70 10.10 -20.06
C LYS A 256 -18.47 10.15 -20.98
N LEU A 257 -18.34 9.20 -21.92
CA LEU A 257 -17.19 9.11 -22.80
C LEU A 257 -17.08 10.34 -23.68
N GLY A 258 -15.97 11.07 -23.53
CA GLY A 258 -15.57 12.15 -24.43
C GLY A 258 -14.33 11.76 -25.23
N ARG A 259 -14.05 12.50 -26.31
CA ARG A 259 -12.80 12.34 -27.06
C ARG A 259 -11.61 12.59 -26.13
N SER A 260 -10.61 11.70 -26.14
CA SER A 260 -9.43 11.87 -25.31
C SER A 260 -8.68 13.14 -25.70
N THR A 261 -8.31 13.92 -24.70
CA THR A 261 -7.55 15.16 -24.86
C THR A 261 -6.23 15.05 -24.12
N ILE A 262 -5.21 15.74 -24.65
CA ILE A 262 -3.94 15.95 -23.97
C ILE A 262 -3.83 17.42 -23.55
N GLN A 263 -2.99 17.69 -22.56
CA GLN A 263 -2.65 19.05 -22.18
C GLN A 263 -1.73 19.65 -23.26
N GLY A 264 -2.23 20.63 -24.01
CA GLY A 264 -1.46 21.39 -24.99
C GLY A 264 -0.47 22.35 -24.33
N LYS A 265 0.40 22.97 -25.14
CA LYS A 265 1.49 23.87 -24.69
C LYS A 265 1.03 25.02 -23.78
N ASN A 266 -0.23 25.46 -23.91
CA ASN A 266 -0.80 26.57 -23.12
C ASN A 266 -1.83 26.10 -22.09
N ALA A 267 -1.75 24.85 -21.61
CA ALA A 267 -2.74 24.24 -20.73
C ALA A 267 -4.17 24.13 -21.32
N SER A 268 -4.34 24.35 -22.63
CA SER A 268 -5.57 24.03 -23.35
C SER A 268 -5.73 22.53 -23.52
N LYS A 269 -6.97 22.03 -23.53
CA LYS A 269 -7.26 20.65 -23.90
C LYS A 269 -7.27 20.54 -25.42
N VAL A 270 -6.36 19.75 -25.98
CA VAL A 270 -6.27 19.52 -27.43
C VAL A 270 -6.63 18.07 -27.71
N VAL A 271 -7.43 17.83 -28.76
CA VAL A 271 -7.71 16.47 -29.24
C VAL A 271 -6.39 15.80 -29.61
N SER A 272 -6.15 14.61 -29.06
CA SER A 272 -4.85 13.97 -29.20
C SER A 272 -4.77 13.10 -30.46
N GLU A 273 -3.74 13.34 -31.27
CA GLU A 273 -3.35 12.46 -32.38
C GLU A 273 -2.50 11.26 -31.90
N VAL A 274 -2.01 11.33 -30.67
CA VAL A 274 -1.18 10.29 -30.03
C VAL A 274 -2.05 9.30 -29.26
N ARG A 275 -3.17 9.78 -28.69
CA ARG A 275 -4.17 9.02 -27.95
C ARG A 275 -5.54 9.28 -28.56
N THR A 276 -5.98 8.38 -29.44
CA THR A 276 -7.21 8.59 -30.22
C THR A 276 -8.44 7.94 -29.58
N SER A 277 -8.35 7.49 -28.32
CA SER A 277 -9.45 6.83 -27.59
C SER A 277 -10.59 7.78 -27.21
N HIS A 278 -11.67 7.20 -26.69
CA HIS A 278 -12.67 7.90 -25.88
C HIS A 278 -12.47 7.57 -24.40
N THR A 279 -12.66 8.53 -23.51
CA THR A 279 -12.41 8.31 -22.08
C THR A 279 -13.32 9.10 -21.16
N ALA A 280 -13.57 8.55 -19.98
CA ALA A 280 -14.27 9.19 -18.88
C ALA A 280 -13.67 8.76 -17.55
N PHE A 281 -13.54 9.69 -16.61
CA PHE A 281 -13.35 9.33 -15.21
C PHE A 281 -14.71 9.00 -14.59
N LEU A 282 -14.79 7.88 -13.88
CA LEU A 282 -16.01 7.52 -13.18
C LEU A 282 -16.26 8.50 -12.02
N PRO A 283 -17.54 8.81 -11.71
CA PRO A 283 -17.90 9.62 -10.55
C PRO A 283 -17.58 8.87 -9.26
N ASP A 284 -17.39 9.63 -8.18
CA ASP A 284 -17.15 9.04 -6.87
C ASP A 284 -18.40 8.26 -6.42
N SER A 285 -18.18 7.04 -5.95
CA SER A 285 -19.23 6.12 -5.48
C SER A 285 -18.58 5.05 -4.62
N PHE A 286 -19.39 4.34 -3.84
CA PHE A 286 -18.94 3.17 -3.08
C PHE A 286 -18.20 2.15 -3.94
N PHE A 287 -18.74 1.86 -5.13
CA PHE A 287 -18.11 0.98 -6.12
C PHE A 287 -16.71 1.46 -6.55
N VAL A 288 -16.57 2.73 -6.91
CA VAL A 288 -15.27 3.29 -7.34
C VAL A 288 -14.28 3.36 -6.17
N ARG A 289 -14.75 3.63 -4.95
CA ARG A 289 -13.90 3.65 -3.75
C ARG A 289 -13.39 2.26 -3.36
N ASP A 290 -14.21 1.24 -3.50
CA ASP A 290 -13.78 -0.15 -3.30
C ASP A 290 -12.67 -0.54 -4.29
N PHE A 291 -12.83 -0.21 -5.57
CA PHE A 291 -11.80 -0.37 -6.59
C PHE A 291 -10.49 0.33 -6.19
N ARG A 292 -10.54 1.56 -5.67
CA ARG A 292 -9.35 2.30 -5.23
C ARG A 292 -8.67 1.62 -4.04
N ALA A 293 -9.44 1.14 -3.07
CA ALA A 293 -8.90 0.40 -1.93
C ALA A 293 -8.24 -0.92 -2.37
N ARG A 294 -8.86 -1.63 -3.32
CA ARG A 294 -8.31 -2.85 -3.92
C ARG A 294 -7.03 -2.57 -4.71
N SER A 295 -7.00 -1.52 -5.54
CA SER A 295 -5.79 -1.08 -6.26
C SER A 295 -4.65 -0.75 -5.31
N ALA A 296 -4.93 -0.01 -4.23
CA ALA A 296 -3.92 0.33 -3.25
C ALA A 296 -3.39 -0.90 -2.50
N ARG A 297 -4.26 -1.85 -2.13
CA ARG A 297 -3.84 -3.12 -1.54
C ARG A 297 -2.93 -3.91 -2.47
N VAL A 298 -3.31 -4.08 -3.74
CA VAL A 298 -2.50 -4.82 -4.73
C VAL A 298 -1.16 -4.16 -4.96
N ALA A 299 -1.10 -2.83 -5.02
CA ALA A 299 0.14 -2.08 -5.17
C ALA A 299 0.88 -1.84 -3.82
N ARG A 300 0.35 -2.33 -2.69
CA ARG A 300 0.81 -2.06 -1.31
C ARG A 300 1.10 -0.57 -1.07
N LEU A 301 0.20 0.28 -1.54
CA LEU A 301 0.25 1.71 -1.29
C LEU A 301 -0.15 1.98 0.17
N PRO A 302 0.51 2.92 0.86
CA PRO A 302 0.20 3.26 2.26
C PRO A 302 -1.15 3.96 2.41
N SER A 303 -1.82 4.31 1.31
CA SER A 303 -3.14 4.92 1.32
C SER A 303 -3.88 4.65 0.03
N SER A 304 -5.19 4.37 0.14
CA SER A 304 -6.10 4.30 -1.00
C SER A 304 -6.20 5.62 -1.78
N SER A 305 -5.83 6.73 -1.13
CA SER A 305 -5.80 8.05 -1.76
C SER A 305 -4.75 8.17 -2.86
N TYR A 306 -3.70 7.34 -2.83
CA TYR A 306 -2.61 7.35 -3.81
C TYR A 306 -3.02 6.69 -5.13
N ALA A 307 -4.02 5.81 -5.10
CA ALA A 307 -4.64 5.30 -6.30
C ALA A 307 -5.46 6.41 -6.97
N GLY A 308 -5.15 6.63 -8.26
CA GLY A 308 -5.86 7.59 -9.12
C GLY A 308 -7.36 7.26 -9.25
N ARG A 309 -8.11 8.19 -9.85
CA ARG A 309 -9.52 7.95 -10.16
C ARG A 309 -9.65 6.88 -11.24
N LEU A 310 -10.64 6.00 -11.10
CA LEU A 310 -10.94 5.00 -12.10
C LEU A 310 -11.33 5.67 -13.43
N GLN A 311 -10.58 5.35 -14.48
CA GLN A 311 -10.74 5.89 -15.82
C GLN A 311 -11.18 4.77 -16.78
N LEU A 312 -12.36 4.92 -17.37
CA LEU A 312 -12.77 4.09 -18.50
C LEU A 312 -12.12 4.65 -19.77
N VAL A 313 -11.52 3.76 -20.56
CA VAL A 313 -10.95 4.07 -21.88
C VAL A 313 -11.53 3.09 -22.88
N ARG A 314 -12.09 3.61 -23.98
CA ARG A 314 -12.63 2.83 -25.09
C ARG A 314 -11.84 3.12 -26.36
N TYR A 315 -11.40 2.06 -27.03
CA TYR A 315 -10.81 2.11 -28.36
C TYR A 315 -11.78 1.44 -29.34
N ASN A 316 -12.27 2.20 -30.32
CA ASN A 316 -12.96 1.65 -31.48
C ASN A 316 -11.95 1.09 -32.49
N ALA A 317 -12.44 0.42 -33.53
CA ALA A 317 -11.61 -0.03 -34.64
C ALA A 317 -10.78 1.13 -35.22
N GLY A 318 -9.47 0.94 -35.33
CA GLY A 318 -8.51 1.94 -35.81
C GLY A 318 -8.06 2.98 -34.76
N GLU A 319 -8.64 3.00 -33.56
CA GLU A 319 -8.15 3.86 -32.47
C GLU A 319 -6.97 3.22 -31.74
N PHE A 320 -6.00 4.03 -31.31
CA PHE A 320 -4.77 3.58 -30.68
C PHE A 320 -4.27 4.55 -29.62
N TYR A 321 -3.29 4.09 -28.86
CA TYR A 321 -2.44 4.94 -28.05
C TYR A 321 -0.98 4.58 -28.33
N ARG A 322 -0.21 5.54 -28.83
CA ARG A 322 1.22 5.33 -29.07
C ARG A 322 1.97 5.13 -27.75
N LYS A 323 3.14 4.48 -27.85
CA LYS A 323 4.05 4.27 -26.71
C LYS A 323 4.33 5.59 -25.99
N HIS A 324 4.18 5.58 -24.67
CA HIS A 324 4.40 6.72 -23.79
C HIS A 324 4.81 6.23 -22.39
N LEU A 325 5.15 7.16 -21.50
CA LEU A 325 5.31 6.91 -20.07
C LEU A 325 4.10 7.50 -19.32
N ASP A 326 3.61 6.77 -18.32
CA ASP A 326 2.56 7.26 -17.42
C ASP A 326 3.08 8.29 -16.41
N THR A 327 4.40 8.36 -16.24
CA THR A 327 5.05 9.39 -15.43
C THR A 327 5.18 10.69 -16.19
N TYR A 328 5.03 11.80 -15.46
CA TYR A 328 5.24 13.13 -16.03
C TYR A 328 6.72 13.50 -15.95
N ALA A 329 7.42 13.53 -17.09
CA ALA A 329 8.81 14.01 -17.14
C ALA A 329 8.93 15.53 -17.01
N SER A 330 7.87 16.29 -17.35
CA SER A 330 7.96 17.74 -17.63
C SER A 330 6.92 18.60 -16.91
N ARG A 331 6.28 18.09 -15.85
CA ARG A 331 5.34 18.92 -15.09
C ARG A 331 6.13 19.81 -14.14
N GLN A 332 6.13 21.12 -14.40
CA GLN A 332 6.54 22.09 -13.39
C GLN A 332 5.50 22.03 -12.26
N PHE A 333 5.82 21.32 -11.18
CA PHE A 333 4.94 21.17 -10.02
C PHE A 333 4.83 22.47 -9.22
N LEU A 334 5.77 23.38 -9.41
CA LEU A 334 5.68 24.73 -8.90
C LEU A 334 4.63 25.50 -9.74
N PRO A 335 3.59 26.09 -9.11
CA PRO A 335 2.63 26.95 -9.80
C PRO A 335 3.32 28.02 -10.65
N LYS A 336 2.70 28.47 -11.75
CA LYS A 336 3.20 29.66 -12.48
C LYS A 336 3.27 30.84 -11.51
N GLY A 337 4.45 31.44 -11.34
CA GLY A 337 4.71 32.50 -10.36
C GLY A 337 5.05 31.98 -8.95
N ALA A 338 5.30 30.69 -8.78
CA ALA A 338 5.89 30.11 -7.57
C ALA A 338 7.41 30.23 -7.54
N ASP A 339 7.94 31.37 -8.00
CA ASP A 339 9.25 31.87 -7.62
C ASP A 339 9.21 32.11 -6.12
N HIS A 340 9.31 31.04 -5.30
CA HIS A 340 9.43 31.09 -3.85
C HIS A 340 8.66 32.25 -3.19
N LYS A 341 7.38 32.47 -3.54
CA LYS A 341 6.66 33.70 -3.16
C LYS A 341 6.64 33.94 -1.65
N PHE A 342 6.79 32.86 -0.89
CA PHE A 342 6.97 32.86 0.56
C PHE A 342 8.35 32.33 1.04
N GLY A 343 9.14 31.71 0.15
CA GLY A 343 10.50 31.24 0.41
C GLY A 343 10.66 30.11 1.44
N VAL A 344 11.91 29.68 1.64
CA VAL A 344 12.28 28.72 2.70
C VAL A 344 11.89 29.25 4.08
N LYS A 345 11.87 30.57 4.27
CA LYS A 345 11.45 31.21 5.52
C LYS A 345 10.01 30.89 5.87
N ALA A 346 9.04 31.11 4.98
CA ALA A 346 7.66 30.78 5.29
C ALA A 346 7.40 29.28 5.39
N TYR A 347 8.14 28.45 4.64
CA TYR A 347 8.10 27.00 4.87
C TYR A 347 8.53 26.65 6.30
N LYS A 348 9.62 27.24 6.79
CA LYS A 348 10.08 27.08 8.18
C LYS A 348 9.05 27.60 9.18
N GLU A 349 8.45 28.76 8.94
CA GLU A 349 7.39 29.33 9.80
C GLU A 349 6.17 28.40 9.86
N TRP A 350 5.70 27.92 8.71
CA TRP A 350 4.61 26.94 8.65
C TRP A 350 4.96 25.62 9.32
N ALA A 351 6.17 25.09 9.08
CA ALA A 351 6.63 23.84 9.68
C ALA A 351 6.74 23.96 11.21
N ASN A 352 7.25 25.09 11.72
CA ASN A 352 7.31 25.38 13.15
C ASN A 352 5.91 25.50 13.76
N TRP A 353 5.01 26.22 13.10
CA TRP A 353 3.61 26.32 13.53
C TRP A 353 2.94 24.94 13.55
N ALA A 354 3.10 24.14 12.51
CA ALA A 354 2.53 22.80 12.40
C ALA A 354 3.09 21.87 13.50
N ALA A 355 4.41 21.87 13.71
CA ALA A 355 5.05 21.09 14.76
C ALA A 355 4.57 21.50 16.16
N ASN A 356 4.45 22.81 16.43
CA ASN A 356 3.87 23.32 17.68
C ASN A 356 2.42 22.85 17.84
N LYS A 357 1.63 22.90 16.77
CA LYS A 357 0.23 22.48 16.82
C LYS A 357 0.07 20.98 17.07
N ILE A 358 0.93 20.16 16.47
CA ILE A 358 0.98 18.72 16.75
C ILE A 358 1.35 18.48 18.22
N ARG A 359 2.36 19.19 18.75
CA ARG A 359 2.72 19.11 20.19
C ARG A 359 1.55 19.50 21.11
N GLU A 360 0.88 20.62 20.83
CA GLU A 360 -0.33 21.04 21.57
C GLU A 360 -1.43 19.98 21.52
N LEU A 361 -1.65 19.35 20.36
CA LEU A 361 -2.67 18.31 20.23
C LEU A 361 -2.26 17.03 20.98
N SER A 362 -0.96 16.73 21.06
CA SER A 362 -0.45 15.53 21.74
C SER A 362 -0.60 15.57 23.26
N THR A 363 -0.73 16.76 23.86
CA THR A 363 -1.03 16.89 25.29
C THR A 363 -2.49 16.64 25.63
N GLN A 364 -3.39 16.78 24.65
CA GLN A 364 -4.84 16.64 24.83
C GLN A 364 -5.36 15.25 24.41
N ARG A 365 -4.60 14.53 23.58
CA ARG A 365 -4.93 13.18 23.12
C ARG A 365 -3.66 12.48 22.65
N GLU A 366 -3.61 11.16 22.78
CA GLU A 366 -2.64 10.38 22.01
C GLU A 366 -2.84 10.65 20.52
N ILE A 367 -1.80 11.14 19.87
CA ILE A 367 -1.73 11.20 18.42
C ILE A 367 -1.11 9.87 18.00
N PRO A 368 -1.84 8.99 17.29
CA PRO A 368 -1.25 7.80 16.72
C PRO A 368 -0.07 8.20 15.84
N GLU A 369 1.05 7.48 15.96
CA GLU A 369 2.17 7.56 14.99
C GLU A 369 1.66 7.43 13.55
#